data_AF-A0A932GEX0-F1
#
_entry.id   AF-A0A932GEX0-F1
#
_cell.length_a   1.000
_cell.length_b   1.000
_cell.length_c   1.000
_cell.angle_alpha   90.00
_cell.angle_beta   90.00
_cell.angle_gamma   90.00
#
_symmetry.space_group_name_H-M   'P 1'
#
loop_
_entity.id
_entity.type
_entity.pdbx_description
1 polymer ?
#
loop_
_entity_poly.entity_id
_entity_poly.type
_entity_poly.pdbx_seq_one_letter_code
_entity_poly.pdbx_strand_id
1 'polypeptide(L)'
;MPMPTPFYHLNLAQDLLAHPACPPLLADHSGPFFLGNIAPDAQNISGQTREATHFFSVPMRDPAPAWHGMFDRHPVLARPAALPPARAAFNAGYICHLALDQMWIAEIFDPVFGEAAPWGVFRERLFLHNILRIYLDQRDYPALRPALGDTLGAARPDSWLPFLTDAAIAAWGTYVASQLAHGADAQTIEVFARRMGLHRADFESLLQSPHAMQTRIFSRISEHALADFRQRGLAHSLNVIASYLPG
;
A
#
# COMPACT_ATOMS: atom_id res chain seq x y z
N MET A 1 3.52 -8.48 -8.20
CA MET A 1 2.43 -7.54 -8.52
C MET A 1 2.93 -6.13 -8.25
N PRO A 2 2.60 -5.16 -9.13
CA PRO A 2 3.31 -3.89 -9.23
C PRO A 2 2.70 -2.74 -8.41
N MET A 3 2.34 -2.98 -7.15
CA MET A 3 1.76 -1.98 -6.25
C MET A 3 2.80 -1.38 -5.30
N PRO A 4 2.51 -0.24 -4.64
CA PRO A 4 3.28 0.18 -3.48
C PRO A 4 3.40 -0.95 -2.46
N THR A 5 4.45 -0.91 -1.65
CA THR A 5 4.65 -1.87 -0.55
C THR A 5 3.74 -1.53 0.63
N PRO A 6 3.52 -2.46 1.57
CA PRO A 6 2.81 -2.14 2.81
C PRO A 6 3.46 -0.98 3.58
N PHE A 7 4.79 -0.83 3.52
CA PHE A 7 5.49 0.27 4.18
C PHE A 7 5.20 1.62 3.54
N TYR A 8 5.09 1.68 2.21
CA TYR A 8 4.68 2.90 1.52
C TYR A 8 3.26 3.34 1.92
N HIS A 9 2.33 2.38 1.99
CA HIS A 9 0.96 2.62 2.47
C HIS A 9 0.95 3.11 3.93
N LEU A 10 1.72 2.50 4.82
CA LEU A 10 1.81 2.91 6.23
C LEU A 10 2.45 4.29 6.40
N ASN A 11 3.47 4.62 5.58
CA ASN A 11 4.10 5.93 5.58
C ASN A 11 3.12 7.03 5.17
N LEU A 12 2.32 6.80 4.12
CA LEU A 12 1.27 7.73 3.69
C LEU A 12 0.13 7.82 4.73
N ALA A 13 -0.27 6.69 5.33
CA ALA A 13 -1.27 6.65 6.39
C ALA A 13 -0.85 7.45 7.64
N GLN A 14 0.42 7.42 8.01
CA GLN A 14 0.94 8.23 9.10
C GLN A 14 0.80 9.73 8.83
N ASP A 15 1.13 10.16 7.61
CA ASP A 15 0.96 11.55 7.20
C ASP A 15 -0.50 11.97 7.13
N LEU A 16 -1.39 11.05 6.71
CA LEU A 16 -2.84 11.28 6.78
C LEU A 16 -3.27 11.58 8.22
N LEU A 17 -2.88 10.76 9.19
CA LEU A 17 -3.23 10.98 10.60
C LEU A 17 -2.66 12.29 11.18
N ALA A 18 -1.51 12.75 10.66
CA ALA A 18 -0.91 14.01 11.07
C ALA A 18 -1.53 15.24 10.38
N HIS A 19 -2.31 15.04 9.31
CA HIS A 19 -2.86 16.12 8.53
C HIS A 19 -4.04 16.80 9.25
N PRO A 20 -4.13 18.14 9.29
CA PRO A 20 -5.19 18.86 10.02
C PRO A 20 -6.62 18.56 9.54
N ALA A 21 -6.78 18.18 8.26
CA ALA A 21 -8.06 17.79 7.69
C ALA A 21 -8.47 16.33 8.00
N CYS A 22 -7.63 15.56 8.69
CA CYS A 22 -7.94 14.19 9.05
C CYS A 22 -9.01 14.16 10.16
N PRO A 23 -10.09 13.38 10.01
CA PRO A 23 -11.08 13.22 11.07
C PRO A 23 -10.46 12.68 12.36
N PRO A 24 -10.77 13.24 13.55
CA PRO A 24 -10.23 12.78 14.83
C PRO A 24 -10.45 11.28 15.09
N LEU A 25 -11.58 10.74 14.62
CA LEU A 25 -11.92 9.32 14.67
C LEU A 25 -10.76 8.41 14.23
N LEU A 26 -10.03 8.80 13.18
CA LEU A 26 -8.94 7.99 12.64
C LEU A 26 -7.71 7.98 13.55
N ALA A 27 -7.43 9.09 14.25
CA ALA A 27 -6.35 9.16 15.23
C ALA A 27 -6.71 8.34 16.49
N ASP A 28 -7.96 8.47 16.97
CA ASP A 28 -8.49 7.71 18.11
C ASP A 28 -8.50 6.19 17.85
N HIS A 29 -8.64 5.79 16.59
CA HIS A 29 -8.60 4.41 16.12
C HIS A 29 -7.47 4.14 15.12
N SER A 30 -6.27 4.65 15.42
CA SER A 30 -5.10 4.57 14.54
C SER A 30 -4.67 3.13 14.22
N GLY A 31 -4.73 2.19 15.16
CA GLY A 31 -4.44 0.76 14.92
C GLY A 31 -5.33 0.15 13.83
N PRO A 32 -6.67 0.19 13.97
CA PRO A 32 -7.59 -0.19 12.90
C PRO A 32 -7.32 0.52 11.57
N PHE A 33 -7.08 1.84 11.57
CA PHE A 33 -6.79 2.60 10.35
C PHE A 33 -5.51 2.13 9.64
N PHE A 34 -4.41 1.93 10.37
CA PHE A 34 -3.18 1.38 9.81
C PHE A 34 -3.38 -0.04 9.27
N LEU A 35 -4.11 -0.88 9.99
CA LEU A 35 -4.42 -2.23 9.52
C LEU A 35 -5.24 -2.22 8.23
N GLY A 36 -6.21 -1.30 8.11
CA GLY A 36 -6.98 -1.07 6.90
C GLY A 36 -6.10 -0.75 5.69
N ASN A 37 -5.09 0.11 5.86
CA ASN A 37 -4.16 0.52 4.81
C ASN A 37 -3.27 -0.62 4.27
N ILE A 38 -3.25 -1.77 4.93
CA ILE A 38 -2.48 -2.94 4.45
C ILE A 38 -3.36 -4.18 4.25
N ALA A 39 -4.60 -4.19 4.76
CA ALA A 39 -5.46 -5.37 4.76
C ALA A 39 -5.80 -5.95 3.38
N PRO A 40 -5.91 -5.17 2.28
CA PRO A 40 -6.13 -5.76 0.95
C PRO A 40 -5.06 -6.80 0.57
N ASP A 41 -3.81 -6.59 1.02
CA ASP A 41 -2.68 -7.49 0.80
C ASP A 41 -2.68 -8.74 1.69
N ALA A 42 -3.62 -8.88 2.62
CA ALA A 42 -3.84 -10.12 3.36
C ALA A 42 -4.20 -11.30 2.43
N GLN A 43 -4.51 -11.04 1.16
CA GLN A 43 -4.60 -12.06 0.10
C GLN A 43 -3.33 -12.94 -0.02
N ASN A 44 -2.14 -12.40 0.33
CA ASN A 44 -0.90 -13.17 0.38
C ASN A 44 -0.91 -14.28 1.44
N ILE A 45 -1.79 -14.19 2.44
CA ILE A 45 -1.97 -15.18 3.51
C ILE A 45 -3.25 -15.98 3.32
N SER A 46 -4.36 -15.33 2.92
CA SER A 46 -5.67 -15.99 2.79
C SER A 46 -5.79 -16.87 1.54
N GLY A 47 -4.93 -16.70 0.54
CA GLY A 47 -4.99 -17.42 -0.73
C GLY A 47 -6.08 -16.91 -1.68
N GLN A 48 -6.79 -15.84 -1.32
CA GLN A 48 -7.72 -15.18 -2.22
C GLN A 48 -7.00 -14.56 -3.42
N THR A 49 -7.74 -14.39 -4.52
CA THR A 49 -7.23 -13.63 -5.65
C THR A 49 -7.11 -12.15 -5.28
N ARG A 50 -6.23 -11.44 -5.99
CA ARG A 50 -6.08 -10.00 -5.79
C ARG A 50 -7.37 -9.27 -6.13
N GLU A 51 -8.05 -9.63 -7.21
CA GLU A 51 -9.31 -9.02 -7.65
C GLU A 51 -10.41 -9.15 -6.59
N ALA A 52 -10.38 -10.24 -5.78
CA ALA A 52 -11.32 -10.44 -4.69
C ALA A 52 -11.14 -9.43 -3.56
N THR A 53 -9.91 -9.01 -3.26
CA THR A 53 -9.61 -8.06 -2.18
C THR A 53 -9.34 -6.63 -2.65
N HIS A 54 -8.96 -6.42 -3.92
CA HIS A 54 -8.63 -5.11 -4.45
C HIS A 54 -9.72 -4.53 -5.33
N PHE A 55 -10.69 -5.33 -5.75
CA PHE A 55 -11.86 -4.86 -6.49
C PHE A 55 -11.59 -4.27 -7.88
N PHE A 56 -10.39 -4.46 -8.43
CA PHE A 56 -10.02 -4.13 -9.81
C PHE A 56 -9.01 -5.16 -10.38
N SER A 57 -8.86 -5.21 -11.71
CA SER A 57 -7.94 -6.10 -12.43
C SER A 57 -6.63 -5.42 -12.80
N VAL A 58 -5.56 -6.20 -13.02
CA VAL A 58 -4.31 -5.74 -13.65
C VAL A 58 -4.09 -6.53 -14.94
N PRO A 59 -3.99 -5.90 -16.12
CA PRO A 59 -4.10 -4.45 -16.38
C PRO A 59 -5.48 -3.89 -16.03
N MET A 60 -5.53 -2.60 -15.70
CA MET A 60 -6.76 -1.91 -15.29
C MET A 60 -7.69 -1.78 -16.50
N ARG A 61 -8.84 -2.45 -16.45
CA ARG A 61 -9.85 -2.45 -17.52
C ARG A 61 -10.94 -1.41 -17.30
N ASP A 62 -11.20 -1.08 -16.03
CA ASP A 62 -12.19 -0.13 -15.58
C ASP A 62 -11.49 0.93 -14.72
N PRO A 63 -11.54 2.22 -15.10
CA PRO A 63 -10.95 3.29 -14.31
C PRO A 63 -11.82 3.71 -13.12
N ALA A 64 -13.02 3.12 -12.94
CA ALA A 64 -13.86 3.42 -11.80
C ALA A 64 -13.11 3.17 -10.47
N PRO A 65 -13.35 3.99 -9.44
CA PRO A 65 -12.72 3.79 -8.14
C PRO A 65 -13.05 2.41 -7.58
N ALA A 66 -12.05 1.62 -7.28
CA ALA A 66 -12.21 0.23 -6.85
C ALA A 66 -12.96 0.10 -5.52
N TRP A 67 -12.85 1.12 -4.67
CA TRP A 67 -13.61 1.20 -3.43
C TRP A 67 -15.12 1.39 -3.67
N HIS A 68 -15.56 1.93 -4.81
CA HIS A 68 -16.98 1.86 -5.21
C HIS A 68 -17.39 0.40 -5.45
N GLY A 69 -16.58 -0.37 -6.20
CA GLY A 69 -16.84 -1.79 -6.43
C GLY A 69 -16.86 -2.63 -5.14
N MET A 70 -16.11 -2.22 -4.12
CA MET A 70 -16.17 -2.80 -2.78
C MET A 70 -17.52 -2.52 -2.10
N PHE A 71 -17.98 -1.28 -2.15
CA PHE A 71 -19.25 -0.87 -1.57
C PHE A 71 -20.46 -1.44 -2.30
N ASP A 72 -20.42 -1.54 -3.63
CA ASP A 72 -21.48 -2.16 -4.41
C ASP A 72 -21.64 -3.65 -4.07
N ARG A 73 -20.52 -4.38 -3.91
CA ARG A 73 -20.52 -5.79 -3.51
C ARG A 73 -20.85 -5.98 -2.02
N HIS A 74 -20.48 -5.02 -1.18
CA HIS A 74 -20.66 -5.10 0.27
C HIS A 74 -21.26 -3.80 0.85
N PRO A 75 -22.57 -3.53 0.62
CA PRO A 75 -23.19 -2.23 0.95
C PRO A 75 -23.20 -1.86 2.43
N VAL A 76 -22.99 -2.84 3.32
CA VAL A 76 -22.81 -2.58 4.76
C VAL A 76 -21.57 -1.74 5.04
N LEU A 77 -20.51 -1.88 4.23
CA LEU A 77 -19.25 -1.18 4.42
C LEU A 77 -19.33 0.29 4.00
N ALA A 78 -20.30 0.67 3.17
CA ALA A 78 -20.49 2.02 2.64
C ALA A 78 -21.15 2.99 3.64
N ARG A 79 -21.56 2.52 4.83
CA ARG A 79 -22.34 3.28 5.81
C ARG A 79 -21.59 3.41 7.13
N PRO A 80 -20.53 4.24 7.21
CA PRO A 80 -19.65 4.26 8.39
C PRO A 80 -20.35 4.67 9.68
N ALA A 81 -21.36 5.53 9.61
CA ALA A 81 -22.17 5.91 10.78
C ALA A 81 -22.96 4.74 11.40
N ALA A 82 -23.16 3.65 10.65
CA ALA A 82 -23.79 2.43 11.12
C ALA A 82 -22.78 1.35 11.56
N LEU A 83 -21.47 1.65 11.52
CA LEU A 83 -20.41 0.73 11.90
C LEU A 83 -19.82 1.11 13.27
N PRO A 84 -19.27 0.14 14.02
CA PRO A 84 -18.41 0.45 15.15
C PRO A 84 -17.25 1.38 14.74
N PRO A 85 -16.86 2.37 15.57
CA PRO A 85 -15.80 3.33 15.28
C PRO A 85 -14.49 2.72 14.74
N ALA A 86 -14.02 1.63 15.36
CA ALA A 86 -12.82 0.91 14.91
C ALA A 86 -12.97 0.32 13.49
N ARG A 87 -14.15 -0.22 13.16
CA ARG A 87 -14.44 -0.77 11.83
C ARG A 87 -14.57 0.32 10.78
N ALA A 88 -15.15 1.47 11.14
CA ALA A 88 -15.19 2.64 10.27
C ALA A 88 -13.77 3.15 9.95
N ALA A 89 -12.91 3.27 10.96
CA ALA A 89 -11.51 3.66 10.77
C ALA A 89 -10.73 2.64 9.93
N PHE A 90 -10.93 1.34 10.17
CA PHE A 90 -10.35 0.28 9.34
C PHE A 90 -10.79 0.40 7.88
N ASN A 91 -12.09 0.57 7.62
CA ASN A 91 -12.60 0.73 6.25
C ASN A 91 -12.03 1.99 5.57
N ALA A 92 -11.87 3.10 6.31
CA ALA A 92 -11.26 4.32 5.78
C ALA A 92 -9.82 4.06 5.31
N GLY A 93 -9.04 3.28 6.07
CA GLY A 93 -7.71 2.86 5.64
C GLY A 93 -7.75 1.92 4.42
N TYR A 94 -8.71 1.00 4.38
CA TYR A 94 -8.88 0.06 3.28
C TYR A 94 -9.12 0.78 1.94
N ILE A 95 -10.02 1.78 1.93
CA ILE A 95 -10.33 2.53 0.71
C ILE A 95 -9.17 3.44 0.27
N CYS A 96 -8.37 3.97 1.21
CA CYS A 96 -7.13 4.69 0.87
C CYS A 96 -6.12 3.78 0.17
N HIS A 97 -5.94 2.55 0.65
CA HIS A 97 -5.09 1.57 -0.02
C HIS A 97 -5.54 1.32 -1.46
N LEU A 98 -6.83 1.03 -1.66
CA LEU A 98 -7.37 0.76 -2.99
C LEU A 98 -7.14 1.95 -3.95
N ALA A 99 -7.39 3.16 -3.46
CA ALA A 99 -7.20 4.38 -4.25
C ALA A 99 -5.73 4.59 -4.62
N LEU A 100 -4.80 4.43 -3.66
CA LEU A 100 -3.37 4.61 -3.91
C LEU A 100 -2.82 3.55 -4.87
N ASP A 101 -3.28 2.31 -4.78
CA ASP A 101 -2.91 1.24 -5.70
C ASP A 101 -3.34 1.54 -7.14
N GLN A 102 -4.58 2.00 -7.34
CA GLN A 102 -5.04 2.41 -8.69
C GLN A 102 -4.24 3.59 -9.23
N MET A 103 -3.99 4.61 -8.41
CA MET A 103 -3.16 5.76 -8.80
C MET A 103 -1.74 5.32 -9.18
N TRP A 104 -1.13 4.42 -8.39
CA TRP A 104 0.20 3.92 -8.66
C TRP A 104 0.28 3.19 -10.00
N ILE A 105 -0.73 2.39 -10.34
CA ILE A 105 -0.79 1.73 -11.65
C ILE A 105 -0.85 2.77 -12.76
N ALA A 106 -1.81 3.70 -12.66
CA ALA A 106 -2.10 4.66 -13.70
C ALA A 106 -0.95 5.67 -13.93
N GLU A 107 -0.27 6.08 -12.87
CA GLU A 107 0.72 7.17 -12.93
C GLU A 107 2.18 6.68 -12.91
N ILE A 108 2.45 5.52 -12.30
CA ILE A 108 3.82 5.03 -12.08
C ILE A 108 4.08 3.76 -12.86
N PHE A 109 3.30 2.70 -12.62
CA PHE A 109 3.62 1.40 -13.18
C PHE A 109 3.35 1.33 -14.67
N ASP A 110 2.11 1.53 -15.14
CA ASP A 110 1.76 1.33 -16.55
C ASP A 110 2.56 2.27 -17.48
N PRO A 111 2.71 3.57 -17.18
CA PRO A 111 3.45 4.48 -18.06
C PRO A 111 4.95 4.20 -18.15
N VAL A 112 5.56 3.77 -17.04
CA VAL A 112 7.03 3.67 -16.93
C VAL A 112 7.52 2.23 -17.03
N PHE A 113 6.85 1.28 -16.38
CA PHE A 113 7.31 -0.10 -16.22
C PHE A 113 6.36 -1.15 -16.84
N GLY A 114 5.16 -0.75 -17.27
CA GLY A 114 4.11 -1.61 -17.78
C GLY A 114 4.47 -2.32 -19.08
N GLU A 115 3.59 -3.22 -19.55
CA GLU A 115 3.83 -4.01 -20.75
C GLU A 115 3.99 -3.14 -22.01
N ALA A 116 3.25 -2.04 -22.09
CA ALA A 116 3.27 -1.11 -23.21
C ALA A 116 4.42 -0.08 -23.18
N ALA A 117 5.22 -0.03 -22.11
CA ALA A 117 6.31 0.95 -22.01
C ALA A 117 7.38 0.71 -23.10
N PRO A 118 7.88 1.76 -23.78
CA PRO A 118 8.63 1.64 -25.04
C PRO A 118 10.12 1.30 -24.86
N TRP A 119 10.53 0.72 -23.72
CA TRP A 119 11.94 0.48 -23.41
C TRP A 119 12.17 -0.86 -22.71
N GLY A 120 13.30 -1.50 -23.02
CA GLY A 120 13.70 -2.78 -22.42
C GLY A 120 12.69 -3.90 -22.65
N VAL A 121 12.92 -5.04 -22.00
CA VAL A 121 11.96 -6.15 -21.96
C VAL A 121 11.14 -6.08 -20.67
N PHE A 122 9.91 -6.60 -20.70
CA PHE A 122 9.00 -6.50 -19.55
C PHE A 122 9.59 -7.07 -18.26
N ARG A 123 10.31 -8.20 -18.34
CA ARG A 123 11.01 -8.78 -17.17
C ARG A 123 12.02 -7.83 -16.54
N GLU A 124 12.76 -7.07 -17.35
CA GLU A 124 13.70 -6.06 -16.86
C GLU A 124 12.95 -4.89 -16.21
N ARG A 125 11.85 -4.43 -16.82
CA ARG A 125 11.04 -3.36 -16.24
C ARG A 125 10.43 -3.74 -14.90
N LEU A 126 9.93 -4.97 -14.76
CA LEU A 126 9.46 -5.51 -13.48
C LEU A 126 10.58 -5.56 -12.44
N PHE A 127 11.80 -5.96 -12.83
CA PHE A 127 12.95 -5.94 -11.92
C PHE A 127 13.26 -4.52 -11.44
N LEU A 128 13.35 -3.56 -12.35
CA LEU A 128 13.64 -2.16 -12.01
C LEU A 128 12.51 -1.49 -11.21
N HIS A 129 11.26 -1.87 -11.46
CA HIS A 129 10.14 -1.45 -10.61
C HIS A 129 10.26 -1.99 -9.18
N ASN A 130 10.71 -3.24 -9.00
CA ASN A 130 10.97 -3.79 -7.68
C ASN A 130 12.11 -3.06 -6.97
N ILE A 131 13.16 -2.68 -7.69
CA ILE A 131 14.25 -1.87 -7.14
C ILE A 131 13.73 -0.51 -6.68
N LEU A 132 12.92 0.18 -7.50
CA LEU A 132 12.30 1.44 -7.12
C LEU A 132 11.50 1.31 -5.81
N ARG A 133 10.71 0.24 -5.66
CA ARG A 133 9.93 0.00 -4.44
C ARG A 133 10.82 -0.26 -3.22
N ILE A 134 11.90 -1.02 -3.36
CA ILE A 134 12.87 -1.23 -2.27
C ILE A 134 13.56 0.10 -1.90
N TYR A 135 13.94 0.89 -2.91
CA TYR A 135 14.54 2.20 -2.67
C TYR A 135 13.60 3.11 -1.86
N LEU A 136 12.31 3.14 -2.21
CA LEU A 136 11.31 3.91 -1.47
C LEU A 136 11.13 3.39 -0.05
N ASP A 137 11.10 2.07 0.15
CA ASP A 137 11.10 1.48 1.50
C ASP A 137 12.33 1.95 2.29
N GLN A 138 13.54 1.83 1.75
CA GLN A 138 14.77 2.24 2.43
C GLN A 138 14.79 3.73 2.78
N ARG A 139 14.23 4.58 1.92
CA ARG A 139 14.13 6.02 2.13
C ARG A 139 13.12 6.38 3.20
N ASP A 140 11.95 5.75 3.18
CA ASP A 140 10.78 6.17 3.96
C ASP A 140 10.65 5.43 5.31
N TYR A 141 11.24 4.24 5.40
CA TYR A 141 11.19 3.39 6.60
C TYR A 141 11.72 4.08 7.87
N PRO A 142 12.85 4.83 7.85
CA PRO A 142 13.34 5.55 9.03
C PRO A 142 12.39 6.63 9.56
N ALA A 143 11.44 7.09 8.74
CA ALA A 143 10.46 8.11 9.12
C ALA A 143 9.18 7.51 9.75
N LEU A 144 9.02 6.19 9.75
CA LEU A 144 7.88 5.54 10.42
C LEU A 144 8.01 5.69 11.93
N ARG A 145 6.89 5.99 12.60
CA ARG A 145 6.84 6.13 14.06
C ARG A 145 7.33 4.85 14.73
N PRO A 146 8.21 4.93 15.76
CA PRO A 146 8.72 3.74 16.44
C PRO A 146 7.64 2.80 16.99
N ALA A 147 6.52 3.37 17.47
CA ALA A 147 5.40 2.61 18.04
C ALA A 147 4.39 2.11 16.99
N LEU A 148 4.63 2.32 15.69
CA LEU A 148 3.68 1.94 14.64
C LEU A 148 3.49 0.43 14.59
N GLY A 149 4.57 -0.34 14.72
CA GLY A 149 4.51 -1.81 14.78
C GLY A 149 3.62 -2.31 15.92
N ASP A 150 3.79 -1.76 17.13
CA ASP A 150 2.96 -2.10 18.29
C ASP A 150 1.49 -1.70 18.09
N THR A 151 1.25 -0.51 17.55
CA THR A 151 -0.10 0.01 17.26
C THR A 151 -0.82 -0.88 16.24
N LEU A 152 -0.13 -1.29 15.18
CA LEU A 152 -0.63 -2.21 14.16
C LEU A 152 -0.88 -3.61 14.75
N GLY A 153 0.07 -4.14 15.51
CA GLY A 153 -0.01 -5.46 16.14
C GLY A 153 -1.06 -5.56 17.25
N ALA A 154 -1.48 -4.43 17.83
CA ALA A 154 -2.53 -4.36 18.84
C ALA A 154 -3.95 -4.31 18.25
N ALA A 155 -4.11 -4.04 16.95
CA ALA A 155 -5.42 -4.05 16.30
C ALA A 155 -6.06 -5.46 16.38
N ARG A 156 -7.36 -5.50 16.65
CA ARG A 156 -8.14 -6.75 16.78
C ARG A 156 -9.32 -6.70 15.81
N PRO A 157 -9.19 -7.29 14.61
CA PRO A 157 -10.32 -7.46 13.71
C PRO A 157 -11.47 -8.19 14.41
N ASP A 158 -12.69 -7.71 14.21
CA ASP A 158 -13.92 -8.28 14.78
C ASP A 158 -15.03 -8.24 13.72
N SER A 159 -15.03 -9.23 12.83
CA SER A 159 -15.92 -9.32 11.66
C SER A 159 -15.93 -8.05 10.82
N TRP A 160 -14.76 -7.42 10.64
CA TRP A 160 -14.65 -6.13 9.96
C TRP A 160 -14.95 -6.23 8.46
N LEU A 161 -14.60 -7.36 7.83
CA LEU A 161 -14.84 -7.61 6.41
C LEU A 161 -15.70 -8.86 6.19
N PRO A 162 -16.65 -8.83 5.24
CA PRO A 162 -17.46 -10.01 4.89
C PRO A 162 -16.76 -10.97 3.92
N PHE A 163 -15.61 -10.58 3.37
CA PHE A 163 -14.87 -11.33 2.35
C PHE A 163 -13.46 -11.75 2.80
N LEU A 164 -12.99 -11.29 3.97
CA LEU A 164 -11.71 -11.70 4.55
C LEU A 164 -11.95 -12.11 6.01
N THR A 165 -11.33 -13.20 6.44
CA THR A 165 -11.45 -13.66 7.83
C THR A 165 -10.59 -12.80 8.75
N ASP A 166 -11.04 -12.58 9.99
CA ASP A 166 -10.28 -11.86 11.01
C ASP A 166 -8.90 -12.50 11.24
N ALA A 167 -8.82 -13.82 11.19
CA ALA A 167 -7.56 -14.56 11.32
C ALA A 167 -6.55 -14.20 10.22
N ALA A 168 -6.99 -14.07 8.96
CA ALA A 168 -6.10 -13.68 7.87
C ALA A 168 -5.66 -12.21 7.98
N ILE A 169 -6.59 -11.32 8.34
CA ILE A 169 -6.30 -9.89 8.54
C ILE A 169 -5.30 -9.71 9.70
N ALA A 170 -5.53 -10.40 10.83
CA ALA A 170 -4.67 -10.35 11.99
C ALA A 170 -3.28 -10.94 11.69
N ALA A 171 -3.21 -12.11 11.04
CA ALA A 171 -1.94 -12.73 10.67
C ALA A 171 -1.11 -11.82 9.73
N TRP A 172 -1.76 -11.14 8.80
CA TRP A 172 -1.11 -10.18 7.92
C TRP A 172 -0.60 -8.95 8.68
N GLY A 173 -1.43 -8.38 9.56
CA GLY A 173 -1.03 -7.30 10.46
C GLY A 173 0.18 -7.67 11.32
N THR A 174 0.18 -8.86 11.93
CA THR A 174 1.31 -9.37 12.72
C THR A 174 2.57 -9.55 11.87
N TYR A 175 2.46 -10.07 10.65
CA TYR A 175 3.59 -10.25 9.75
C TYR A 175 4.24 -8.93 9.32
N VAL A 176 3.43 -7.90 9.05
CA VAL A 176 3.95 -6.56 8.73
C VAL A 176 4.51 -5.89 9.99
N ALA A 177 3.82 -5.99 11.13
CA ALA A 177 4.27 -5.44 12.41
C ALA A 177 5.62 -6.05 12.86
N SER A 178 5.85 -7.35 12.66
CA SER A 178 7.13 -7.97 13.05
C SER A 178 8.32 -7.42 12.27
N GLN A 179 8.10 -6.91 11.06
CA GLN A 179 9.14 -6.28 10.25
C GLN A 179 9.40 -4.84 10.68
N LEU A 180 8.53 -4.23 11.47
CA LEU A 180 8.66 -2.87 12.03
C LEU A 180 9.29 -2.86 13.43
N ALA A 181 9.55 -4.03 14.01
CA ALA A 181 10.15 -4.14 15.34
C ALA A 181 11.56 -3.54 15.37
N HIS A 182 11.98 -3.05 16.54
CA HIS A 182 13.30 -2.45 16.70
C HIS A 182 14.42 -3.44 16.29
N GLY A 183 15.28 -3.02 15.35
CA GLY A 183 16.36 -3.85 14.81
C GLY A 183 15.91 -4.94 13.83
N ALA A 184 14.63 -4.98 13.43
CA ALA A 184 14.17 -5.86 12.37
C ALA A 184 14.53 -5.29 10.99
N ASP A 185 14.82 -6.20 10.04
CA ASP A 185 14.99 -5.88 8.64
C ASP A 185 13.66 -6.05 7.90
N ALA A 186 13.30 -5.07 7.07
CA ALA A 186 12.23 -5.22 6.09
C ALA A 186 12.58 -6.34 5.10
N GLN A 187 11.68 -7.31 4.92
CA GLN A 187 11.91 -8.48 4.07
C GLN A 187 11.60 -8.23 2.58
N THR A 188 11.52 -6.95 2.17
CA THR A 188 11.09 -6.56 0.81
C THR A 188 12.01 -7.18 -0.25
N ILE A 189 13.33 -7.17 -0.02
CA ILE A 189 14.30 -7.73 -0.97
C ILE A 189 14.12 -9.25 -1.09
N GLU A 190 14.02 -9.97 0.04
CA GLU A 190 13.83 -11.42 0.07
C GLU A 190 12.55 -11.83 -0.66
N VAL A 191 11.45 -11.09 -0.42
CA VAL A 191 10.17 -11.33 -1.07
C VAL A 191 10.26 -11.13 -2.58
N PHE A 192 10.88 -10.05 -3.05
CA PHE A 192 11.02 -9.79 -4.49
C PHE A 192 12.00 -10.73 -5.17
N ALA A 193 13.15 -11.00 -4.55
CA ALA A 193 14.15 -11.94 -5.07
C ALA A 193 13.55 -13.34 -5.28
N ARG A 194 12.86 -13.87 -4.25
CA ARG A 194 12.16 -15.16 -4.33
C ARG A 194 11.09 -15.18 -5.43
N ARG A 195 10.28 -14.13 -5.55
CA ARG A 195 9.23 -14.03 -6.58
C ARG A 195 9.77 -13.96 -8.00
N MET A 196 10.99 -13.44 -8.19
CA MET A 196 11.62 -13.30 -9.50
C MET A 196 12.57 -14.45 -9.86
N GLY A 197 12.85 -15.34 -8.91
CA GLY A 197 13.90 -16.36 -9.06
C GLY A 197 15.29 -15.73 -9.21
N LEU A 198 15.58 -14.66 -8.45
CA LEU A 198 16.83 -13.91 -8.45
C LEU A 198 17.48 -13.95 -7.06
N HIS A 199 18.75 -13.53 -6.98
CA HIS A 199 19.48 -13.46 -5.72
C HIS A 199 19.34 -12.08 -5.08
N ARG A 200 19.40 -12.02 -3.74
CA ARG A 200 19.43 -10.76 -2.97
C ARG A 200 20.53 -9.81 -3.46
N ALA A 201 21.72 -10.34 -3.77
CA ALA A 201 22.86 -9.58 -4.27
C ALA A 201 22.57 -8.82 -5.57
N ASP A 202 21.68 -9.33 -6.43
CA ASP A 202 21.30 -8.65 -7.69
C ASP A 202 20.59 -7.32 -7.41
N PHE A 203 19.79 -7.27 -6.34
CA PHE A 203 19.09 -6.06 -5.91
C PHE A 203 20.04 -5.09 -5.21
N GLU A 204 20.85 -5.60 -4.28
CA GLU A 204 21.79 -4.79 -3.49
C GLU A 204 22.82 -4.09 -4.38
N SER A 205 23.36 -4.80 -5.38
CA SER A 205 24.35 -4.23 -6.31
C SER A 205 23.82 -2.99 -7.04
N LEU A 206 22.54 -2.99 -7.43
CA LEU A 206 21.94 -1.84 -8.13
C LEU A 206 21.62 -0.71 -7.13
N LEU A 207 21.03 -1.03 -5.98
CA LEU A 207 20.67 -0.06 -4.94
C LEU A 207 21.90 0.70 -4.40
N GLN A 208 23.04 0.01 -4.29
CA GLN A 208 24.30 0.61 -3.80
C GLN A 208 25.04 1.44 -4.86
N SER A 209 24.56 1.49 -6.10
CA SER A 209 25.19 2.24 -7.19
C SER A 209 24.35 3.46 -7.57
N PRO A 210 24.69 4.69 -7.09
CA PRO A 210 24.00 5.91 -7.48
C PRO A 210 23.95 6.13 -8.99
N HIS A 211 25.03 5.77 -9.69
CA HIS A 211 25.08 5.85 -11.15
C HIS A 211 24.09 4.87 -11.81
N ALA A 212 24.00 3.63 -11.32
CA ALA A 212 23.03 2.67 -11.86
C ALA A 212 21.59 3.08 -11.52
N MET A 213 21.31 3.55 -10.30
CA MET A 213 20.01 4.10 -9.91
C MET A 213 19.60 5.26 -10.84
N GLN A 214 20.52 6.20 -11.07
CA GLN A 214 20.25 7.34 -11.95
C GLN A 214 19.99 6.91 -13.40
N THR A 215 20.85 6.06 -13.97
CA THR A 215 20.77 5.70 -15.39
C THR A 215 19.66 4.71 -15.71
N ARG A 216 19.30 3.83 -14.76
CA ARG A 216 18.32 2.76 -14.98
C ARG A 216 16.94 3.04 -14.41
N ILE A 217 16.81 3.89 -13.39
CA ILE A 217 15.52 4.20 -12.75
C ILE A 217 15.20 5.69 -12.90
N PHE A 218 16.05 6.58 -12.36
CA PHE A 218 15.70 8.00 -12.28
C PHE A 218 15.75 8.76 -13.61
N SER A 219 16.36 8.16 -14.64
CA SER A 219 16.26 8.61 -16.04
C SER A 219 14.87 8.40 -16.65
N ARG A 220 14.03 7.55 -16.03
CA ARG A 220 12.69 7.19 -16.52
C ARG A 220 11.59 7.77 -15.65
N ILE A 221 11.83 7.87 -14.34
CA ILE A 221 10.95 8.54 -13.39
C ILE A 221 11.78 9.32 -12.38
N SER A 222 11.64 10.65 -12.37
CA SER A 222 12.44 11.49 -11.48
C SER A 222 11.98 11.37 -10.02
N GLU A 223 12.89 11.64 -9.09
CA GLU A 223 12.55 11.75 -7.67
C GLU A 223 11.51 12.84 -7.40
N HIS A 224 11.55 13.93 -8.18
CA HIS A 224 10.53 14.98 -8.13
C HIS A 224 9.14 14.45 -8.52
N ALA A 225 9.03 13.68 -9.60
CA ALA A 225 7.77 13.07 -10.01
C ALA A 225 7.22 12.10 -8.94
N LEU A 226 8.10 11.36 -8.25
CA LEU A 226 7.72 10.50 -7.13
C LEU A 226 7.22 11.31 -5.91
N ALA A 227 7.85 12.46 -5.62
CA ALA A 227 7.39 13.36 -4.57
C ALA A 227 6.02 13.97 -4.91
N ASP A 228 5.83 14.41 -6.14
CA ASP A 228 4.56 14.97 -6.61
C ASP A 228 3.45 13.90 -6.59
N PHE A 229 3.75 12.66 -7.00
CA PHE A 229 2.84 11.53 -6.88
C PHE A 229 2.41 11.32 -5.43
N ARG A 230 3.37 11.33 -4.49
CA ARG A 230 3.07 11.15 -3.06
C ARG A 230 2.14 12.26 -2.54
N GLN A 231 2.38 13.51 -2.93
CA GLN A 231 1.51 14.63 -2.55
C GLN A 231 0.10 14.48 -3.12
N ARG A 232 -0.03 14.09 -4.40
CA ARG A 232 -1.34 13.79 -5.01
C ARG A 232 -2.03 12.62 -4.32
N GLY A 233 -1.31 11.55 -4.00
CA GLY A 233 -1.82 10.39 -3.27
C GLY A 233 -2.35 10.77 -1.88
N LEU A 234 -1.64 11.62 -1.16
CA LEU A 234 -2.08 12.15 0.14
C LEU A 234 -3.37 12.97 0.01
N ALA A 235 -3.39 13.93 -0.92
CA ALA A 235 -4.55 14.79 -1.16
C ALA A 235 -5.78 13.98 -1.63
N HIS A 236 -5.58 13.02 -2.53
CA HIS A 236 -6.64 12.14 -2.99
C HIS A 236 -7.19 11.26 -1.86
N SER A 237 -6.31 10.69 -1.02
CA SER A 237 -6.71 9.89 0.13
C SER A 237 -7.51 10.70 1.15
N LEU A 238 -7.16 11.96 1.39
CA LEU A 238 -7.97 12.87 2.22
C LEU A 238 -9.37 13.08 1.64
N ASN A 239 -9.50 13.27 0.32
CA ASN A 239 -10.80 13.42 -0.33
C ASN A 239 -11.65 12.13 -0.25
N VAL A 240 -11.01 10.96 -0.40
CA VAL A 240 -11.66 9.65 -0.22
C VAL A 240 -12.15 9.49 1.23
N ILE A 241 -11.31 9.84 2.22
CA ILE A 241 -11.69 9.81 3.64
C ILE A 241 -12.87 10.75 3.90
N ALA A 242 -12.82 11.99 3.42
CA ALA A 242 -13.88 12.98 3.63
C ALA A 242 -15.21 12.58 2.97
N SER A 243 -15.15 11.89 1.83
CA SER A 243 -16.33 11.35 1.16
C SER A 243 -16.94 10.17 1.93
N TYR A 244 -16.11 9.36 2.57
CA TYR A 244 -16.54 8.20 3.33
C TYR A 244 -17.03 8.57 4.73
N LEU A 245 -16.27 9.37 5.48
CA LEU A 245 -16.59 9.86 6.82
C LEU A 245 -17.06 11.33 6.76
N PRO A 246 -18.31 11.61 6.33
CA PRO A 246 -18.83 12.96 6.41
C PRO A 246 -18.86 13.39 7.88
N GLY A 247 -18.34 14.60 8.13
CA GLY A 247 -18.28 15.19 9.47
C GLY A 247 -19.63 15.47 10.11
#